data_AF-A0A958EMW3-F1
#
_entry.id   AF-A0A958EMW3-F1
#
_cell.length_a   1.000
_cell.length_b   1.000
_cell.length_c   1.000
_cell.angle_alpha   90.00
_cell.angle_beta   90.00
_cell.angle_gamma   90.00
#
_symmetry.space_group_name_H-M   'P 1'
#
loop_
_entity.id
_entity.type
_entity.pdbx_description
1 polymer ?
#
loop_
_entity_poly.entity_id
_entity_poly.type
_entity_poly.pdbx_seq_one_letter_code
_entity_poly.pdbx_strand_id
1 'polypeptide(L)'
;MRNSTAILYLMIFVFQGVAVLQKRVASSKVRKAFAAKFESAGKAKWAKKDKQLWEVKFNLEDKLYSAVFNRAGQWLETRYELLETELPASVRNTLKSKFPEFDQEKIEISTKQNIIVYKIDLINDEEAHDVIISPNGKIIKDIDDESQEKIG
;
A
#
# COMPACT_ATOMS: atom_id res chain seq x y z
N MET A 1 25.22 -0.37 69.48
CA MET A 1 25.15 -1.85 69.57
C MET A 1 24.87 -2.39 68.17
N ARG A 2 25.66 -3.39 67.74
CA ARG A 2 25.67 -4.03 66.41
C ARG A 2 24.89 -5.34 66.45
N ASN A 3 24.10 -5.61 65.41
CA ASN A 3 23.67 -6.93 64.92
C ASN A 3 22.79 -6.73 63.66
N SER A 4 23.26 -6.84 62.41
CA SER A 4 23.76 -8.00 61.64
C SER A 4 22.76 -9.15 61.50
N THR A 5 22.08 -9.24 60.35
CA THR A 5 21.89 -10.48 59.58
C THR A 5 21.60 -10.11 58.12
N ALA A 6 22.51 -10.52 57.23
CA ALA A 6 22.36 -10.45 55.79
C ALA A 6 21.52 -11.64 55.32
N ILE A 7 20.50 -11.40 54.51
CA ILE A 7 19.83 -12.44 53.72
C ILE A 7 19.81 -11.98 52.27
N LEU A 8 20.68 -12.62 51.50
CA LEU A 8 20.75 -12.59 50.05
C LEU A 8 19.58 -13.41 49.48
N TYR A 9 18.54 -12.76 48.97
CA TYR A 9 17.60 -13.39 48.04
C TYR A 9 17.70 -12.72 46.68
N LEU A 10 18.48 -13.37 45.83
CA LEU A 10 18.46 -13.27 44.39
C LEU A 10 17.08 -13.71 43.88
N MET A 11 16.13 -12.78 43.73
CA MET A 11 14.94 -13.01 42.92
C MET A 11 15.27 -12.67 41.47
N ILE A 12 15.73 -13.68 40.73
CA ILE A 12 15.64 -13.68 39.27
C ILE A 12 14.14 -13.69 38.95
N PHE A 13 13.58 -12.52 38.67
CA PHE A 13 12.28 -12.43 38.00
C PHE A 13 12.52 -12.94 36.57
N VAL A 14 12.34 -14.24 36.36
CA VAL A 14 12.33 -14.81 35.02
C VAL A 14 11.14 -14.20 34.32
N PHE A 15 11.38 -13.14 33.56
CA PHE A 15 10.45 -12.58 32.61
C PHE A 15 10.27 -13.63 31.52
N GLN A 16 9.43 -14.64 31.77
CA GLN A 16 8.90 -15.47 30.70
C GLN A 16 7.92 -14.61 29.92
N GLY A 17 8.49 -13.77 29.06
CA GLY A 17 7.77 -13.18 27.94
C GLY A 17 7.31 -14.34 27.08
N VAL A 18 6.11 -14.84 27.33
CA VAL A 18 5.35 -15.56 26.31
C VAL A 18 5.13 -14.52 25.23
N ALA A 19 5.98 -14.54 24.21
CA ALA A 19 5.72 -13.86 22.96
C ALA A 19 4.44 -14.50 22.43
N VAL A 20 3.29 -13.93 22.80
CA VAL A 20 2.03 -14.21 22.12
C VAL A 20 2.33 -13.92 20.67
N LEU A 21 2.41 -14.97 19.87
CA LEU A 21 2.54 -14.86 18.42
C LEU A 21 1.20 -14.29 17.95
N GLN A 22 1.04 -12.97 18.09
CA GLN A 22 -0.19 -12.28 17.78
C GLN A 22 -0.36 -12.45 16.28
N LYS A 23 -1.27 -13.35 15.90
CA LYS A 23 -1.67 -13.60 14.52
C LYS A 23 -1.84 -12.24 13.86
N ARG A 24 -1.01 -11.96 12.84
CA ARG A 24 -0.91 -10.65 12.16
C ARG A 24 -2.14 -10.40 11.29
N VAL A 25 -3.31 -10.47 11.88
CA VAL A 25 -4.61 -10.45 11.20
C VAL A 25 -5.27 -9.11 11.50
N ALA A 26 -5.83 -8.49 10.48
CA ALA A 26 -6.58 -7.24 10.62
C ALA A 26 -7.71 -7.40 11.66
N SER A 27 -7.97 -6.34 12.43
CA SER A 27 -9.00 -6.35 13.46
C SER A 27 -10.38 -6.66 12.86
N SER A 28 -11.32 -7.15 13.68
CA SER A 28 -12.69 -7.39 13.22
C SER A 28 -13.33 -6.12 12.64
N LYS A 29 -13.04 -4.95 13.23
CA LYS A 29 -13.51 -3.65 12.76
C LYS A 29 -13.04 -3.34 11.33
N VAL A 30 -11.76 -3.52 11.06
CA VAL A 30 -11.18 -3.28 9.73
C VAL A 30 -11.74 -4.26 8.70
N ARG A 31 -11.86 -5.55 9.06
CA ARG A 31 -12.45 -6.56 8.18
C ARG A 31 -13.92 -6.30 7.86
N LYS A 32 -14.72 -5.83 8.82
CA LYS A 32 -16.12 -5.42 8.60
C LYS A 32 -16.20 -4.21 7.67
N ALA A 33 -15.34 -3.20 7.85
CA ALA A 33 -15.31 -2.03 6.97
C ALA A 33 -14.94 -2.40 5.53
N PHE A 34 -13.99 -3.32 5.34
CA PHE A 34 -13.66 -3.87 4.03
C PHE A 34 -14.87 -4.59 3.39
N ALA A 35 -15.51 -5.50 4.12
CA ALA A 35 -16.65 -6.26 3.60
C ALA A 35 -17.83 -5.35 3.22
N ALA A 36 -18.08 -4.29 4.00
CA ALA A 36 -19.12 -3.31 3.69
C ALA A 36 -18.78 -2.42 2.47
N LYS A 37 -17.49 -2.18 2.19
CA LYS A 37 -17.08 -1.36 1.04
C LYS A 37 -16.96 -2.16 -0.25
N PHE A 38 -16.60 -3.44 -0.15
CA PHE A 38 -16.38 -4.35 -1.28
C PHE A 38 -17.21 -5.62 -1.09
N GLU A 39 -18.54 -5.48 -1.18
CA GLU A 39 -19.50 -6.56 -0.89
C GLU A 39 -19.29 -7.79 -1.78
N SER A 40 -18.83 -7.59 -3.02
CA SER A 40 -18.55 -8.65 -3.99
C SER A 40 -17.07 -9.09 -4.04
N ALA A 41 -16.27 -8.69 -3.05
CA ALA A 41 -14.86 -9.09 -3.01
C ALA A 41 -14.69 -10.61 -2.80
N GLY A 42 -13.83 -11.20 -3.61
CA GLY A 42 -13.40 -12.58 -3.46
C GLY A 42 -12.39 -12.78 -2.33
N LYS A 43 -11.46 -13.73 -2.51
CA LYS A 43 -10.45 -14.08 -1.51
C LYS A 43 -9.60 -12.87 -1.11
N ALA A 44 -9.64 -12.51 0.17
CA ALA A 44 -8.88 -11.39 0.74
C ALA A 44 -7.62 -11.87 1.47
N LYS A 45 -6.47 -11.32 1.12
CA LYS A 45 -5.17 -11.51 1.78
C LYS A 45 -4.78 -10.22 2.50
N TRP A 46 -4.60 -10.30 3.81
CA TRP A 46 -4.30 -9.15 4.66
C TRP A 46 -2.82 -9.07 5.01
N ALA A 47 -2.27 -7.87 4.98
CA ALA A 47 -0.92 -7.56 5.43
C ALA A 47 -0.92 -6.24 6.22
N LYS A 48 0.04 -6.08 7.14
CA LYS A 48 0.33 -4.76 7.70
C LYS A 48 1.08 -3.96 6.64
N LYS A 49 0.57 -2.78 6.31
CA LYS A 49 1.28 -1.82 5.45
C LYS A 49 2.23 -0.97 6.28
N ASP A 50 1.81 -0.60 7.49
CA ASP A 50 2.61 0.09 8.49
C ASP A 50 2.02 -0.19 9.90
N LYS A 51 2.61 0.36 10.98
CA LYS A 51 2.11 0.33 12.35
C LYS A 51 0.62 0.67 12.42
N GLN A 52 0.14 1.66 11.65
CA GLN A 52 -1.26 2.13 11.72
C GLN A 52 -2.15 1.65 10.57
N LEU A 53 -1.58 1.00 9.56
CA LEU A 53 -2.26 0.73 8.30
C LEU A 53 -2.30 -0.76 7.98
N TRP A 54 -3.45 -1.19 7.50
CA TRP A 54 -3.68 -2.51 6.93
C TRP A 54 -3.88 -2.39 5.43
N GLU A 55 -3.24 -3.28 4.68
CA GLU A 55 -3.52 -3.49 3.28
C GLU A 55 -4.21 -4.83 3.10
N VAL A 56 -5.20 -4.86 2.21
CA VAL A 56 -5.88 -6.07 1.76
C VAL A 56 -5.75 -6.18 0.26
N LYS A 57 -5.25 -7.31 -0.21
CA LYS A 57 -5.26 -7.70 -1.63
C LYS A 57 -6.41 -8.66 -1.87
N PHE A 58 -7.23 -8.43 -2.88
CA PHE A 58 -8.44 -9.22 -3.14
C PHE A 58 -8.81 -9.19 -4.62
N ASN A 59 -9.53 -10.21 -5.07
CA ASN A 59 -10.08 -10.22 -6.43
C ASN A 59 -11.47 -9.58 -6.43
N LEU A 60 -11.74 -8.78 -7.44
CA LEU A 60 -13.06 -8.20 -7.74
C LEU A 60 -13.17 -8.12 -9.27
N GLU A 61 -14.24 -8.66 -9.85
CA GLU A 61 -14.46 -8.64 -11.30
C GLU A 61 -13.23 -9.09 -12.11
N ASP A 62 -12.65 -10.23 -11.71
CA ASP A 62 -11.45 -10.85 -12.31
C ASP A 62 -10.16 -10.01 -12.28
N LYS A 63 -10.15 -8.87 -11.57
CA LYS A 63 -8.95 -8.06 -11.34
C LYS A 63 -8.45 -8.15 -9.91
N LEU A 64 -7.14 -8.00 -9.74
CA LEU A 64 -6.50 -7.95 -8.44
C LEU A 64 -6.49 -6.50 -7.93
N TYR A 65 -7.21 -6.26 -6.84
CA TYR A 65 -7.26 -4.99 -6.14
C TYR A 65 -6.37 -5.02 -4.90
N SER A 66 -5.89 -3.84 -4.51
CA SER A 66 -5.44 -3.56 -3.15
C SER A 66 -6.27 -2.43 -2.54
N ALA A 67 -6.56 -2.52 -1.25
CA ALA A 67 -7.16 -1.43 -0.50
C ALA A 67 -6.46 -1.22 0.84
N VAL A 68 -6.37 0.04 1.26
CA VAL A 68 -5.71 0.44 2.50
C VAL A 68 -6.75 0.96 3.48
N PHE A 69 -6.67 0.47 4.71
CA PHE A 69 -7.51 0.89 5.82
C PHE A 69 -6.66 1.25 7.04
N ASN A 70 -7.07 2.24 7.81
CA ASN A 70 -6.45 2.49 9.12
C ASN A 70 -7.03 1.58 10.21
N ARG A 71 -6.47 1.63 11.43
CA ARG A 71 -6.93 0.82 12.58
C ARG A 71 -8.40 1.07 12.98
N ALA A 72 -8.95 2.23 12.65
CA ALA A 72 -10.35 2.57 12.92
C ALA A 72 -11.31 1.95 11.88
N GLY A 73 -10.80 1.34 10.80
CA GLY A 73 -11.60 0.82 9.70
C GLY A 73 -11.95 1.89 8.66
N GLN A 74 -11.31 3.06 8.69
CA GLN A 74 -11.52 4.06 7.64
C GLN A 74 -10.75 3.63 6.40
N TRP A 75 -11.44 3.59 5.27
CA TRP A 75 -10.84 3.41 3.95
C TRP A 75 -9.99 4.63 3.58
N LEU A 76 -8.80 4.38 3.07
CA LEU A 76 -7.84 5.42 2.70
C LEU A 76 -7.52 5.41 1.21
N GLU A 77 -7.37 4.24 0.62
CA GLU A 77 -6.93 4.10 -0.76
C GLU A 77 -7.44 2.78 -1.35
N THR A 78 -7.76 2.78 -2.64
CA THR A 78 -7.93 1.58 -3.45
C THR A 78 -7.10 1.70 -4.71
N ARG A 79 -6.45 0.61 -5.09
CA ARG A 79 -5.61 0.54 -6.28
C ARG A 79 -5.83 -0.76 -7.02
N TYR A 80 -5.73 -0.70 -8.34
CA TYR A 80 -5.73 -1.88 -9.19
C TYR A 80 -5.03 -1.55 -10.50
N GLU A 81 -4.53 -2.58 -11.15
CA GLU A 81 -3.87 -2.45 -12.44
C GLU A 81 -4.91 -2.31 -13.56
N LEU A 82 -4.55 -1.52 -14.57
CA LEU A 82 -5.33 -1.29 -15.77
C LEU A 82 -4.55 -1.76 -16.99
N LEU A 83 -5.29 -2.14 -18.03
CA LEU A 83 -4.72 -2.18 -19.38
C LEU A 83 -4.66 -0.76 -19.96
N GLU A 84 -3.75 -0.50 -20.89
CA GLU A 84 -3.67 0.80 -21.59
C GLU A 84 -5.00 1.19 -22.23
N THR A 85 -5.74 0.21 -22.76
CA THR A 85 -7.05 0.41 -23.38
C THR A 85 -8.10 0.97 -22.42
N GLU A 86 -7.91 0.80 -21.10
CA GLU A 86 -8.81 1.26 -20.04
C GLU A 86 -8.49 2.68 -19.56
N LEU A 87 -7.36 3.25 -19.97
CA LEU A 87 -7.02 4.63 -19.63
C LEU A 87 -8.00 5.62 -20.28
N PRO A 88 -8.27 6.77 -19.64
CA PRO A 88 -8.93 7.88 -20.33
C PRO A 88 -8.15 8.34 -21.54
N ALA A 89 -8.85 8.77 -22.59
CA ALA A 89 -8.22 9.26 -23.82
C ALA A 89 -7.24 10.43 -23.56
N SER A 90 -7.59 11.32 -22.63
CA SER A 90 -6.73 12.41 -22.16
C SER A 90 -5.38 11.91 -21.64
N VAL A 91 -5.39 10.86 -20.81
CA VAL A 91 -4.16 10.28 -20.23
C VAL A 91 -3.32 9.62 -21.32
N ARG A 92 -3.94 8.81 -22.19
CA ARG A 92 -3.23 8.19 -23.33
C ARG A 92 -2.60 9.22 -24.25
N ASN A 93 -3.29 10.33 -24.52
CA ASN A 93 -2.75 11.40 -25.37
C ASN A 93 -1.57 12.10 -24.70
N THR A 94 -1.61 12.30 -23.38
CA THR A 94 -0.44 12.83 -22.64
C THR A 94 0.73 11.87 -22.75
N LEU A 95 0.54 10.57 -22.51
CA LEU A 95 1.60 9.56 -22.62
C LEU A 95 2.23 9.58 -24.02
N LYS A 96 1.41 9.49 -25.07
CA LYS A 96 1.89 9.50 -26.47
C LYS A 96 2.61 10.78 -26.89
N SER A 97 2.27 11.92 -26.29
CA SER A 97 2.86 13.22 -26.67
C SER A 97 4.08 13.60 -25.85
N LYS A 98 4.18 13.11 -24.61
CA LYS A 98 5.25 13.47 -23.67
C LYS A 98 6.30 12.37 -23.51
N PHE A 99 5.91 11.12 -23.69
CA PHE A 99 6.75 9.95 -23.52
C PHE A 99 6.63 9.00 -24.73
N PRO A 100 6.86 9.47 -25.97
CA PRO A 100 6.65 8.66 -27.17
C PRO A 100 7.63 7.48 -27.32
N GLU A 101 8.77 7.53 -26.64
CA GLU A 101 9.84 6.52 -26.69
C GLU A 101 9.81 5.54 -25.50
N PHE A 102 8.83 5.67 -24.61
CA PHE A 102 8.69 4.83 -23.42
C PHE A 102 7.56 3.82 -23.57
N ASP A 103 7.85 2.60 -23.16
CA ASP A 103 6.86 1.56 -22.94
C ASP A 103 6.22 1.72 -21.55
N GLN A 104 4.95 1.32 -21.44
CA GLN A 104 4.20 1.32 -20.18
C GLN A 104 4.34 -0.05 -19.53
N GLU A 105 5.28 -0.22 -18.60
CA GLU A 105 5.49 -1.49 -17.90
C GLU A 105 4.31 -1.81 -16.98
N LYS A 106 3.77 -0.78 -16.32
CA LYS A 106 2.63 -0.93 -15.42
C LYS A 106 1.76 0.31 -15.38
N ILE A 107 0.46 0.09 -15.33
CA ILE A 107 -0.55 1.15 -15.21
C ILE A 107 -1.43 0.85 -14.01
N GLU A 108 -1.34 1.66 -12.96
CA GLU A 108 -2.15 1.52 -11.76
C GLU A 108 -3.07 2.74 -11.60
N ILE A 109 -4.37 2.51 -11.44
CA ILE A 109 -5.28 3.56 -10.96
C ILE A 109 -5.27 3.56 -9.44
N SER A 110 -5.12 4.74 -8.83
CA SER A 110 -5.24 4.93 -7.38
C SER A 110 -6.37 5.90 -7.09
N THR A 111 -7.29 5.50 -6.21
CA THR A 111 -8.34 6.35 -5.67
C THR A 111 -8.11 6.57 -4.18
N LYS A 112 -7.92 7.82 -3.78
CA LYS A 112 -7.72 8.25 -2.39
C LYS A 112 -8.58 9.47 -2.10
N GLN A 113 -9.46 9.38 -1.09
CA GLN A 113 -10.35 10.49 -0.71
C GLN A 113 -11.12 11.09 -1.91
N ASN A 114 -11.63 10.22 -2.79
CA ASN A 114 -12.32 10.56 -4.05
C ASN A 114 -11.46 11.27 -5.11
N ILE A 115 -10.16 11.40 -4.90
CA ILE A 115 -9.21 11.84 -5.92
C ILE A 115 -8.71 10.59 -6.64
N ILE A 116 -8.85 10.60 -7.98
CA ILE A 116 -8.35 9.55 -8.87
C ILE A 116 -7.07 10.05 -9.52
N VAL A 117 -6.06 9.19 -9.57
CA VAL A 117 -4.85 9.39 -10.36
C VAL A 117 -4.46 8.08 -11.06
N TYR A 118 -3.73 8.20 -12.16
CA TYR A 118 -3.09 7.10 -12.86
C TYR A 118 -1.60 7.19 -12.56
N LYS A 119 -1.03 6.10 -12.07
CA LYS A 119 0.40 5.94 -11.88
C LYS A 119 0.89 5.01 -12.98
N ILE A 120 1.90 5.46 -13.70
CA ILE A 120 2.42 4.74 -14.85
C ILE A 120 3.92 4.61 -14.65
N ASP A 121 4.37 3.37 -14.61
CA ASP A 121 5.78 3.00 -14.58
C ASP A 121 6.19 2.92 -16.07
N LEU A 122 7.00 3.88 -16.51
CA LEU A 122 7.45 4.03 -17.89
C LEU A 122 8.90 3.57 -17.99
N ILE A 123 9.23 2.81 -19.04
CA ILE A 123 10.57 2.29 -19.24
C ILE A 123 10.98 2.37 -20.71
N ASN A 124 12.25 2.64 -20.96
CA ASN A 124 12.89 2.42 -22.26
C ASN A 124 14.21 1.67 -22.06
N ASP A 125 15.03 1.54 -23.10
CA ASP A 125 16.30 0.81 -23.01
C ASP A 125 17.34 1.47 -22.07
N GLU A 126 17.17 2.74 -21.70
CA GLU A 126 18.14 3.56 -20.96
C GLU A 126 17.69 3.89 -19.53
N GLU A 127 16.41 4.20 -19.33
CA GLU A 127 15.88 4.79 -18.10
C GLU A 127 14.44 4.34 -17.78
N ALA A 128 14.07 4.53 -16.51
CA ALA A 128 12.72 4.31 -16.00
C ALA A 128 12.18 5.59 -15.35
N HIS A 129 10.87 5.80 -15.47
CA HIS A 129 10.15 7.00 -15.03
C HIS A 129 8.85 6.63 -14.32
N ASP A 130 8.63 7.21 -13.14
CA ASP A 130 7.38 7.09 -12.39
C ASP A 130 6.50 8.33 -12.62
N VAL A 131 5.48 8.20 -13.47
CA VAL A 131 4.59 9.32 -13.82
C VAL A 131 3.24 9.20 -13.14
N ILE A 132 2.77 10.30 -12.54
CA ILE A 132 1.42 10.41 -11.99
C ILE A 132 0.62 11.40 -12.83
N ILE A 133 -0.46 10.93 -13.46
CA ILE A 133 -1.33 11.72 -14.33
C ILE A 133 -2.75 11.77 -13.75
N SER A 134 -3.35 12.96 -13.78
CA SER A 134 -4.76 13.14 -13.41
C SER A 134 -5.72 12.70 -14.53
N PRO A 135 -7.03 12.51 -14.26
CA PRO A 135 -7.98 12.06 -15.28
C PRO A 135 -8.14 12.98 -16.49
N ASN A 136 -7.77 14.26 -16.39
CA ASN A 136 -7.81 15.19 -17.52
C ASN A 136 -6.51 15.21 -18.34
N GLY A 137 -5.54 14.33 -18.06
CA GLY A 137 -4.27 14.25 -18.77
C GLY A 137 -3.18 15.17 -18.23
N LYS A 138 -3.41 15.94 -17.15
CA LYS A 138 -2.35 16.74 -16.53
C LYS A 138 -1.39 15.85 -15.75
N ILE A 139 -0.08 15.97 -16.05
CA ILE A 139 1.01 15.40 -15.26
C ILE A 139 1.06 16.11 -13.90
N ILE A 140 0.95 15.34 -12.83
CA ILE A 140 1.02 15.78 -11.43
C ILE A 140 2.44 15.60 -10.90
N LYS A 141 3.07 14.49 -11.25
CA LYS A 141 4.44 14.12 -10.83
C LYS A 141 5.11 13.35 -11.95
N ASP A 142 6.40 13.54 -12.06
CA ASP A 142 7.31 12.88 -12.98
C ASP A 142 8.63 12.70 -12.23
N ILE A 143 9.18 11.48 -12.21
CA ILE A 143 10.40 11.16 -11.46
C ILE A 143 11.22 10.14 -12.24
N ASP A 144 12.43 10.52 -12.57
CA ASP A 144 13.44 9.64 -13.15
C ASP A 144 14.01 8.73 -12.05
N ASP A 145 14.01 7.41 -12.28
CA ASP A 145 14.35 6.40 -11.29
C ASP A 145 15.84 6.38 -10.88
N GLU A 146 16.71 7.10 -11.62
CA GLU A 146 18.11 7.33 -11.22
C GLU A 146 18.25 8.01 -9.84
N SER A 147 17.16 8.56 -9.30
CA SER A 147 17.17 9.37 -8.07
C SER A 147 16.67 8.68 -6.78
N GLN A 148 16.41 7.37 -6.78
CA GLN A 148 15.82 6.69 -5.60
C GLN A 148 16.61 5.51 -5.00
N GLU A 149 17.95 5.49 -5.10
CA GLU A 149 18.77 4.64 -4.21
C GLU A 149 19.30 5.38 -2.98
N LYS A 150 18.48 6.18 -2.29
CA LYS A 150 18.69 6.54 -0.88
C LYS A 150 17.39 7.00 -0.26
N ILE A 151 16.62 6.13 0.39
CA ILE A 151 16.15 6.27 1.79
C ILE A 151 15.18 5.13 2.16
N GLY A 152 15.54 4.35 3.18
CA GLY A 152 14.71 3.32 3.80
C GLY A 152 15.50 2.39 4.70
#